data_AF-A0A0R3RJK8-F1
#
_entry.id   AF-A0A0R3RJK8-F1
#
_cell.length_a   1.000
_cell.length_b   1.000
_cell.length_c   1.000
_cell.angle_alpha   90.00
_cell.angle_beta   90.00
_cell.angle_gamma   90.00
#
_symmetry.space_group_name_H-M   'P 1'
#
loop_
_entity.id
_entity.type
_entity.pdbx_description
1 polymer ?
#
loop_
_entity_poly.entity_id
_entity_poly.type
_entity_poly.pdbx_seq_one_letter_code
_entity_poly.pdbx_strand_id
1 'polypeptide(L)'
;LRLSKVSIFLGNVVNIQTGEWKSVISGLGAGLDSFYEYLLKAFVLFGVEADLRMFQEAYALIISQLRRGRDRCVLGEGETPMYVNVDMRDGSLLNTWIDALQASFAAVQVLNGDIDEAVCIHAIYYSLWKRYDALPERYNWHLKIPDVYFYPLRPELAESTYMLYRATQNPFYLRVGFDILHSLNTFARVKCGYATVHNVVDKSLEDRMESFFLSETVKYLYLLFDVNNAVNRNEERIMFTTEGHIIPIDKRIRDPVYDAPQYFSRNHSCIAFKLDRHRPPLDQSRLAQIFRLAGIGLGFSGSNF
;
A
#
# COMPACT_ATOMS: atom_id res chain seq x y z
N LEU A 1 7.47 10.50 -19.87
CA LEU A 1 6.74 11.72 -19.44
C LEU A 1 7.78 12.72 -18.95
N ARG A 2 8.11 13.76 -19.72
CA ARG A 2 8.94 14.86 -19.19
C ARG A 2 8.05 15.64 -18.23
N LEU A 3 8.40 15.65 -16.94
CA LEU A 3 7.86 16.62 -15.99
C LEU A 3 8.05 18.02 -16.62
N SER A 4 6.95 18.68 -16.95
CA SER A 4 7.01 20.03 -17.50
C SER A 4 7.61 20.94 -16.43
N LYS A 5 8.34 21.99 -16.84
CA LYS A 5 9.03 22.94 -15.94
C LYS A 5 8.13 23.66 -14.91
N VAL A 6 6.83 23.36 -14.86
CA VAL A 6 5.81 24.09 -14.08
C VAL A 6 5.15 23.21 -13.02
N SER A 7 5.14 21.87 -13.13
CA SER A 7 4.51 20.99 -12.15
C SER A 7 5.53 20.20 -11.35
N ILE A 8 5.50 20.34 -10.03
CA ILE A 8 6.34 19.59 -9.10
C ILE A 8 5.87 18.14 -9.01
N PHE A 9 4.57 17.87 -9.23
CA PHE A 9 3.96 16.53 -9.08
C PHE A 9 3.26 16.02 -10.34
N LEU A 10 2.77 14.78 -10.27
CA LEU A 10 1.93 14.14 -11.28
C LEU A 10 0.45 14.27 -10.89
N GLY A 11 -0.39 14.65 -11.85
CA GLY A 11 -1.84 14.56 -11.69
C GLY A 11 -2.33 13.12 -11.90
N ASN A 12 -3.52 12.79 -11.39
CA ASN A 12 -4.06 11.43 -11.53
C ASN A 12 -4.89 11.18 -12.81
N VAL A 13 -5.08 12.21 -13.67
CA VAL A 13 -5.79 12.06 -14.95
C VAL A 13 -5.10 12.86 -16.05
N VAL A 14 -4.74 12.19 -17.15
CA VAL A 14 -4.13 12.79 -18.34
C VAL A 14 -5.01 12.63 -19.56
N ASN A 15 -5.08 13.65 -20.40
CA ASN A 15 -5.72 13.56 -21.71
C ASN A 15 -4.79 12.84 -22.69
N ILE A 16 -5.21 11.70 -23.22
CA ILE A 16 -4.41 10.88 -24.16
C ILE A 16 -4.16 11.57 -25.51
N GLN A 17 -4.99 12.53 -25.91
CA GLN A 17 -4.84 13.24 -27.18
C GLN A 17 -3.90 14.44 -27.04
N THR A 18 -3.96 15.18 -25.94
CA THR A 18 -3.19 16.42 -25.76
C THR A 18 -1.97 16.25 -24.86
N GLY A 19 -1.90 15.18 -24.06
CA GLY A 19 -0.89 14.99 -23.03
C GLY A 19 -1.05 15.91 -21.82
N GLU A 20 -2.15 16.67 -21.73
CA GLU A 20 -2.39 17.62 -20.65
C GLU A 20 -3.07 16.95 -19.45
N TRP A 21 -2.71 17.39 -18.25
CA TRP A 21 -3.39 17.00 -17.02
C TRP A 21 -4.82 17.54 -16.99
N LYS A 22 -5.80 16.67 -16.76
CA LYS A 22 -7.21 17.04 -16.55
C LYS A 22 -7.58 17.18 -15.09
N SER A 23 -6.91 16.42 -14.23
CA SER A 23 -7.05 16.49 -12.80
C SER A 23 -5.71 16.88 -12.18
N VAL A 24 -5.77 17.75 -11.18
CA VAL A 24 -4.60 18.25 -10.45
C VAL A 24 -4.39 17.55 -9.12
N ILE A 25 -5.19 16.53 -8.80
CA ILE A 25 -5.00 15.74 -7.57
C ILE A 25 -3.73 14.91 -7.72
N SER A 26 -2.82 15.06 -6.76
CA SER A 26 -1.67 14.20 -6.56
C SER A 26 -1.75 13.52 -5.20
N GLY A 27 -1.53 12.21 -5.17
CA GLY A 27 -1.74 11.37 -3.99
C GLY A 27 -1.21 9.97 -4.23
N LEU A 28 -1.47 9.07 -3.28
CA LEU A 28 -1.03 7.68 -3.33
C LEU A 28 -2.14 6.69 -3.65
N GLY A 29 -3.38 7.16 -3.74
CA GLY A 29 -4.55 6.34 -4.00
C GLY A 29 -4.89 6.22 -5.48
N ALA A 30 -6.19 6.08 -5.74
CA ALA A 30 -6.71 5.71 -7.04
C ALA A 30 -6.20 6.60 -8.19
N GLY A 31 -5.61 5.96 -9.20
CA GLY A 31 -5.10 6.59 -10.42
C GLY A 31 -3.60 6.92 -10.41
N LEU A 32 -2.90 6.74 -9.28
CA LEU A 32 -1.45 6.94 -9.17
C LEU A 32 -0.72 5.81 -8.43
N ASP A 33 -1.40 5.08 -7.55
CA ASP A 33 -0.92 3.89 -6.81
C ASP A 33 0.10 3.01 -7.59
N SER A 34 -0.39 2.25 -8.57
CA SER A 34 0.35 1.25 -9.34
C SER A 34 1.39 1.87 -10.29
N PHE A 35 1.28 3.17 -10.59
CA PHE A 35 2.32 3.88 -11.33
C PHE A 35 3.62 3.90 -10.53
N TYR A 36 3.57 4.27 -9.24
CA TYR A 36 4.77 4.27 -8.39
C TYR A 36 5.30 2.85 -8.18
N GLU A 37 4.41 1.90 -7.97
CA GLU A 37 4.74 0.48 -7.83
C GLU A 37 5.55 -0.03 -9.03
N TYR A 38 5.09 0.25 -10.26
CA TYR A 38 5.74 -0.25 -11.47
C TYR A 38 7.04 0.46 -11.81
N LEU A 39 7.27 1.70 -11.39
CA LEU A 39 8.61 2.29 -11.51
C LEU A 39 9.66 1.45 -10.74
N LEU A 40 9.33 1.01 -9.53
CA LEU A 40 10.23 0.17 -8.74
C LEU A 40 10.28 -1.28 -9.23
N LYS A 41 9.11 -1.89 -9.47
CA LYS A 41 9.04 -3.30 -9.91
C LYS A 41 9.65 -3.50 -11.30
N ALA A 42 9.50 -2.55 -12.22
CA ALA A 42 10.13 -2.61 -13.54
C ALA A 42 11.66 -2.58 -13.44
N PHE A 43 12.22 -1.73 -12.58
CA PHE A 43 13.66 -1.76 -12.33
C PHE A 43 14.12 -3.12 -11.78
N VAL A 44 13.40 -3.71 -10.82
CA VAL A 44 13.76 -5.02 -10.26
C VAL A 44 13.71 -6.12 -11.33
N LEU A 45 12.71 -6.10 -12.20
CA LEU A 45 12.51 -7.09 -13.26
C LEU A 45 13.51 -6.92 -14.41
N PHE A 46 13.63 -5.70 -14.95
CA PHE A 46 14.32 -5.43 -16.21
C PHE A 46 15.71 -4.78 -16.03
N GLY A 47 16.02 -4.22 -14.86
CA GLY A 47 17.29 -3.55 -14.60
C GLY A 47 17.43 -2.17 -15.25
N VAL A 48 16.33 -1.55 -15.70
CA VAL A 48 16.34 -0.26 -16.37
C VAL A 48 16.52 0.87 -15.35
N GLU A 49 17.72 1.43 -15.29
CA GLU A 49 18.11 2.49 -14.34
C GLU A 49 17.23 3.77 -14.42
N ALA A 50 16.62 4.03 -15.57
CA ALA A 50 15.70 5.17 -15.71
C ALA A 50 14.47 5.01 -14.81
N ASP A 51 13.95 3.79 -14.65
CA ASP A 51 12.76 3.51 -13.84
C ASP A 51 13.06 3.71 -12.35
N LEU A 52 14.24 3.25 -11.89
CA LEU A 52 14.69 3.50 -10.51
C LEU A 52 14.86 4.99 -10.23
N ARG A 53 15.48 5.75 -11.15
CA ARG A 53 15.64 7.21 -10.96
C ARG A 53 14.28 7.91 -10.87
N MET A 54 13.34 7.57 -11.76
CA MET A 54 11.99 8.12 -11.70
C MET A 54 11.29 7.76 -10.39
N PHE A 55 11.44 6.52 -9.91
CA PHE A 55 10.91 6.11 -8.61
C PHE A 55 11.52 6.91 -7.47
N GLN A 56 12.84 7.06 -7.42
CA GLN A 56 13.55 7.79 -6.36
C GLN A 56 13.16 9.28 -6.32
N GLU A 57 13.05 9.91 -7.48
CA GLU A 57 12.57 11.30 -7.61
C GLU A 57 11.12 11.42 -7.13
N ALA A 58 10.24 10.51 -7.56
CA ALA A 58 8.85 10.48 -7.11
C ALA A 58 8.73 10.23 -5.59
N TYR A 59 9.50 9.29 -5.05
CA TYR A 59 9.49 8.95 -3.64
C TYR A 59 9.97 10.11 -2.76
N ALA A 60 11.03 10.82 -3.17
CA ALA A 60 11.49 12.02 -2.47
C ALA A 60 10.41 13.12 -2.43
N LEU A 61 9.64 13.28 -3.51
CA LEU A 61 8.51 14.21 -3.56
C LEU A 61 7.35 13.74 -2.67
N ILE A 62 7.01 12.45 -2.68
CA ILE A 62 5.99 11.86 -1.81
C ILE A 62 6.32 12.15 -0.34
N ILE A 63 7.55 11.87 0.09
CA ILE A 63 7.99 12.09 1.48
C ILE A 63 8.01 13.57 1.86
N SER A 64 8.44 14.45 0.95
CA SER A 64 8.56 15.88 1.29
C SER A 64 7.23 16.64 1.22
N GLN A 65 6.24 16.14 0.48
CA GLN A 65 5.08 16.95 0.10
C GLN A 65 3.73 16.30 0.40
N LEU A 66 3.61 14.98 0.25
CA LEU A 66 2.35 14.26 0.54
C LEU A 66 2.32 13.80 1.99
N ARG A 67 3.49 13.51 2.58
CA ARG A 67 3.60 13.10 3.98
C ARG A 67 3.38 14.29 4.91
N ARG A 68 2.48 14.12 5.87
CA ARG A 68 2.19 15.06 6.97
C ARG A 68 2.40 14.36 8.32
N GLY A 69 2.38 15.13 9.40
CA GLY A 69 2.66 14.62 10.75
C GLY A 69 4.15 14.67 11.10
N ARG A 70 4.52 13.98 12.18
CA ARG A 70 5.90 13.98 12.71
C ARG A 70 6.94 13.43 11.72
N ASP A 71 8.20 13.85 11.86
CA ASP A 71 9.28 13.53 10.90
C ASP A 71 9.58 12.04 10.75
N ARG A 72 9.52 11.26 11.84
CA ARG A 72 9.78 9.82 11.81
C ARG A 72 8.56 9.04 12.25
N CYS A 73 8.28 7.92 11.59
CA CYS A 73 7.17 7.06 11.99
C CYS A 73 7.23 6.62 13.46
N VAL A 74 8.33 5.95 13.83
CA VAL A 74 8.48 5.25 15.12
C VAL A 74 9.01 6.17 16.23
N LEU A 75 9.67 7.28 15.86
CA LEU A 75 10.36 8.19 16.79
C LEU A 75 9.84 9.63 16.68
N GLY A 76 10.05 10.43 17.73
CA GLY A 76 9.72 11.85 17.74
C GLY A 76 8.33 12.19 18.30
N GLU A 77 8.01 13.47 18.38
CA GLU A 77 6.75 13.99 18.93
C GLU A 77 5.89 14.61 17.82
N GLY A 78 4.58 14.71 18.06
CA GLY A 78 3.62 15.25 17.11
C GLY A 78 2.64 14.22 16.55
N GLU A 79 1.82 14.68 15.59
CA GLU A 79 0.74 13.90 14.99
C GLU A 79 1.27 12.68 14.23
N THR A 80 0.44 11.63 14.14
CA THR A 80 0.73 10.42 13.38
C THR A 80 1.03 10.75 11.92
N PRO A 81 2.10 10.19 11.33
CA PRO A 81 2.38 10.37 9.93
C PRO A 81 1.31 9.78 9.03
N MET A 82 0.86 10.56 8.06
CA MET A 82 -0.10 10.13 7.06
C MET A 82 0.21 10.77 5.71
N TYR A 83 -0.26 10.15 4.63
CA TYR A 83 -0.11 10.69 3.29
C TYR A 83 -1.45 11.26 2.83
N VAL A 84 -1.44 12.53 2.45
CA VAL A 84 -2.62 13.29 2.05
C VAL A 84 -2.61 13.57 0.54
N ASN A 85 -3.78 13.90 0.01
CA ASN A 85 -3.91 14.37 -1.36
C ASN A 85 -3.61 15.87 -1.44
N VAL A 86 -2.77 16.25 -2.40
CA VAL A 86 -2.32 17.63 -2.60
C VAL A 86 -2.59 18.11 -4.03
N ASP A 87 -2.58 19.43 -4.23
CA ASP A 87 -2.57 20.03 -5.56
C ASP A 87 -1.19 19.85 -6.21
N MET A 88 -1.17 19.33 -7.44
CA MET A 88 0.06 19.01 -8.17
C MET A 88 0.93 20.23 -8.55
N ARG A 89 0.42 21.45 -8.36
CA ARG A 89 1.13 22.69 -8.72
C ARG A 89 1.91 23.27 -7.57
N ASP A 90 1.34 23.26 -6.36
CA ASP A 90 1.89 23.95 -5.19
C ASP A 90 1.99 23.09 -3.93
N GLY A 91 1.49 21.84 -3.95
CA GLY A 91 1.54 20.94 -2.80
C GLY A 91 0.55 21.30 -1.68
N SER A 92 -0.38 22.24 -1.93
CA SER A 92 -1.43 22.59 -0.98
C SER A 92 -2.39 21.40 -0.76
N LEU A 93 -2.93 21.28 0.45
CA LEU A 93 -3.89 20.22 0.78
C LEU A 93 -5.15 20.39 -0.07
N LEU A 94 -5.54 19.36 -0.82
CA LEU A 94 -6.68 19.44 -1.74
C LEU A 94 -7.98 18.89 -1.15
N ASN A 95 -7.89 17.87 -0.30
CA ASN A 95 -9.05 17.25 0.35
C ASN A 95 -8.67 16.64 1.71
N THR A 96 -9.67 16.12 2.42
CA THR A 96 -9.50 15.52 3.74
C THR A 96 -9.87 14.03 3.77
N TRP A 97 -9.76 13.34 2.63
CA TRP A 97 -10.01 11.90 2.55
C TRP A 97 -8.78 11.11 2.10
N ILE A 98 -8.72 9.86 2.52
CA ILE A 98 -7.81 8.81 2.01
C ILE A 98 -8.65 7.66 1.47
N ASP A 99 -8.18 6.96 0.45
CA ASP A 99 -8.90 5.82 -0.14
C ASP A 99 -8.27 4.47 0.25
N ALA A 100 -9.04 3.40 0.12
CA ALA A 100 -8.61 2.06 0.52
C ALA A 100 -7.42 1.54 -0.32
N LEU A 101 -7.29 1.98 -1.57
CA LEU A 101 -6.25 1.52 -2.50
C LEU A 101 -4.86 1.99 -2.05
N GLN A 102 -4.78 3.18 -1.47
CA GLN A 102 -3.55 3.72 -0.89
C GLN A 102 -2.92 2.82 0.20
N ALA A 103 -3.64 1.83 0.74
CA ALA A 103 -3.08 0.84 1.66
C ALA A 103 -1.96 -0.02 1.02
N SER A 104 -1.93 -0.17 -0.31
CA SER A 104 -0.90 -0.95 -1.03
C SER A 104 0.47 -0.29 -0.98
N PHE A 105 0.52 1.04 -0.78
CA PHE A 105 1.77 1.77 -0.78
C PHE A 105 2.73 1.33 0.34
N ALA A 106 2.21 0.73 1.42
CA ALA A 106 3.05 0.11 2.44
C ALA A 106 3.90 -1.04 1.86
N ALA A 107 3.34 -1.87 0.97
CA ALA A 107 4.07 -2.92 0.28
C ALA A 107 5.18 -2.34 -0.64
N VAL A 108 4.90 -1.22 -1.31
CA VAL A 108 5.90 -0.49 -2.11
C VAL A 108 7.04 0.02 -1.23
N GLN A 109 6.72 0.58 -0.06
CA GLN A 109 7.72 1.03 0.92
C GLN A 109 8.55 -0.14 1.47
N VAL A 110 7.94 -1.30 1.72
CA VAL A 110 8.66 -2.53 2.07
C VAL A 110 9.64 -2.93 0.97
N LEU A 111 9.20 -2.94 -0.29
CA LEU A 111 10.06 -3.28 -1.44
C LEU A 111 11.21 -2.28 -1.60
N ASN A 112 10.97 -1.00 -1.32
CA ASN A 112 12.00 0.04 -1.31
C ASN A 112 12.96 -0.06 -0.09
N GLY A 113 12.59 -0.81 0.94
CA GLY A 113 13.36 -0.95 2.18
C GLY A 113 13.05 0.10 3.25
N ASP A 114 12.02 0.94 3.06
CA ASP A 114 11.57 1.91 4.07
C ASP A 114 10.52 1.28 4.99
N ILE A 115 10.99 0.36 5.84
CA ILE A 115 10.12 -0.43 6.72
C ILE A 115 9.44 0.44 7.78
N ASP A 116 10.14 1.44 8.32
CA ASP A 116 9.58 2.29 9.37
C ASP A 116 8.37 3.08 8.84
N GLU A 117 8.45 3.66 7.62
CA GLU A 117 7.30 4.35 7.03
C GLU A 117 6.17 3.40 6.61
N ALA A 118 6.51 2.22 6.08
CA ALA A 118 5.54 1.17 5.72
C ALA A 118 4.67 0.78 6.93
N VAL A 119 5.27 0.69 8.12
CA VAL A 119 4.55 0.37 9.34
C VAL A 119 3.52 1.46 9.70
N CYS A 120 3.86 2.74 9.54
CA CYS A 120 2.94 3.83 9.88
C CYS A 120 1.71 3.86 8.97
N ILE A 121 1.92 3.83 7.66
CA ILE A 121 0.81 3.86 6.72
C ILE A 121 -0.08 2.62 6.90
N HIS A 122 0.50 1.43 7.06
CA HIS A 122 -0.24 0.19 7.32
C HIS A 122 -1.10 0.29 8.58
N ALA A 123 -0.53 0.83 9.67
CA ALA A 123 -1.25 0.94 10.94
C ALA A 123 -2.48 1.86 10.85
N ILE A 124 -2.47 2.90 10.01
CA ILE A 124 -3.67 3.72 9.74
C ILE A 124 -4.78 2.85 9.17
N TYR A 125 -4.51 2.10 8.10
CA TYR A 125 -5.51 1.25 7.46
C TYR A 125 -5.96 0.11 8.37
N TYR A 126 -5.05 -0.49 9.15
CA TYR A 126 -5.44 -1.47 10.15
C TYR A 126 -6.37 -0.86 11.22
N SER A 127 -6.13 0.37 11.66
CA SER A 127 -7.03 1.02 12.62
C SER A 127 -8.44 1.28 12.05
N LEU A 128 -8.55 1.57 10.74
CA LEU A 128 -9.84 1.66 10.05
C LEU A 128 -10.50 0.28 9.97
N TRP A 129 -9.74 -0.77 9.63
CA TRP A 129 -10.23 -2.14 9.66
C TRP A 129 -10.76 -2.52 11.06
N LYS A 130 -10.05 -2.16 12.13
CA LYS A 130 -10.52 -2.42 13.51
C LYS A 130 -11.80 -1.69 13.87
N ARG A 131 -12.08 -0.54 13.24
CA ARG A 131 -13.33 0.19 13.46
C ARG A 131 -14.50 -0.38 12.68
N TYR A 132 -14.27 -0.81 11.44
CA TYR A 132 -15.31 -1.07 10.45
C TYR A 132 -15.34 -2.52 9.95
N ASP A 133 -14.45 -3.40 10.42
CA ASP A 133 -14.29 -4.80 9.98
C ASP A 133 -14.05 -4.98 8.46
N ALA A 134 -13.78 -3.87 7.78
CA ALA A 134 -13.55 -3.72 6.35
C ALA A 134 -13.02 -2.30 6.13
N LEU A 135 -12.32 -2.04 5.02
CA LEU A 135 -11.92 -0.67 4.69
C LEU A 135 -13.05 0.05 3.96
N PRO A 136 -13.55 1.19 4.45
CA PRO A 136 -14.36 2.05 3.59
C PRO A 136 -13.53 2.50 2.38
N GLU A 137 -14.12 2.48 1.19
CA GLU A 137 -13.45 2.87 -0.06
C GLU A 137 -12.84 4.27 0.03
N ARG A 138 -13.48 5.19 0.76
CA ARG A 138 -12.91 6.49 1.15
C ARG A 138 -13.25 6.86 2.58
N TYR A 139 -12.24 7.25 3.35
CA TYR A 139 -12.38 7.70 4.73
C TYR A 139 -11.95 9.16 4.89
N ASN A 140 -12.83 9.98 5.47
CA ASN A 140 -12.54 11.36 5.79
C ASN A 140 -11.84 11.44 7.16
N TRP A 141 -10.56 11.77 7.17
CA TRP A 141 -9.76 11.79 8.39
C TRP A 141 -10.04 13.03 9.27
N HIS A 142 -10.60 14.10 8.69
CA HIS A 142 -11.02 15.29 9.43
C HIS A 142 -12.36 15.06 10.14
N LEU A 143 -13.38 14.60 9.40
CA LEU A 143 -14.71 14.31 9.94
C LEU A 143 -14.78 12.99 10.71
N LYS A 144 -13.78 12.12 10.54
CA LYS A 144 -13.66 10.80 11.14
C LYS A 144 -14.81 9.84 10.80
N ILE A 145 -15.29 9.93 9.56
CA ILE A 145 -16.37 9.10 9.00
C ILE A 145 -16.03 8.68 7.55
N PRO A 146 -16.61 7.60 7.03
CA PRO A 146 -16.49 7.28 5.60
C PRO A 146 -17.19 8.33 4.74
N ASP A 147 -16.52 8.76 3.67
CA ASP A 147 -17.16 9.49 2.57
C ASP A 147 -17.77 8.50 1.56
N VAL A 148 -17.15 7.32 1.40
CA VAL A 148 -17.65 6.20 0.59
C VAL A 148 -17.57 4.94 1.44
N TYR A 149 -18.74 4.40 1.79
CA TYR A 149 -18.91 3.30 2.76
C TYR A 149 -18.68 1.90 2.18
N PHE A 150 -18.43 1.81 0.87
CA PHE A 150 -18.35 0.58 0.10
C PHE A 150 -17.04 -0.17 0.35
N TYR A 151 -17.04 -1.51 0.32
CA TYR A 151 -15.84 -2.35 0.38
C TYR A 151 -15.97 -3.55 -0.59
N PRO A 152 -15.36 -3.50 -1.78
CA PRO A 152 -15.44 -4.53 -2.80
C PRO A 152 -14.44 -5.67 -2.61
N LEU A 153 -14.14 -6.05 -1.36
CA LEU A 153 -13.19 -7.12 -1.05
C LEU A 153 -11.72 -6.80 -1.43
N ARG A 154 -11.38 -5.50 -1.38
CA ARG A 154 -10.08 -4.87 -1.67
C ARG A 154 -8.89 -5.63 -1.05
N PRO A 155 -7.81 -5.91 -1.81
CA PRO A 155 -6.67 -6.70 -1.36
C PRO A 155 -5.56 -5.93 -0.65
N GLU A 156 -5.53 -4.61 -0.75
CA GLU A 156 -4.33 -3.80 -0.55
C GLU A 156 -3.81 -3.87 0.90
N LEU A 157 -4.71 -3.96 1.89
CA LEU A 157 -4.30 -4.19 3.27
C LEU A 157 -3.74 -5.60 3.50
N ALA A 158 -4.29 -6.61 2.82
CA ALA A 158 -3.79 -7.99 2.92
C ALA A 158 -2.41 -8.11 2.26
N GLU A 159 -2.18 -7.48 1.11
CA GLU A 159 -0.88 -7.38 0.45
C GLU A 159 0.16 -6.76 1.40
N SER A 160 -0.11 -5.55 1.89
CA SER A 160 0.79 -4.83 2.78
C SER A 160 1.07 -5.60 4.08
N THR A 161 0.06 -6.29 4.62
CA THR A 161 0.24 -7.16 5.80
C THR A 161 1.16 -8.33 5.50
N TYR A 162 0.97 -9.00 4.36
CA TYR A 162 1.83 -10.09 3.90
C TYR A 162 3.27 -9.62 3.72
N MET A 163 3.49 -8.52 2.98
CA MET A 163 4.83 -7.98 2.71
C MET A 163 5.55 -7.54 3.99
N LEU A 164 4.85 -6.86 4.90
CA LEU A 164 5.40 -6.49 6.21
C LEU A 164 5.75 -7.71 7.07
N TYR A 165 4.92 -8.76 7.07
CA TYR A 165 5.25 -10.00 7.75
C TYR A 165 6.50 -10.65 7.15
N ARG A 166 6.60 -10.74 5.82
CA ARG A 166 7.79 -11.29 5.15
C ARG A 166 9.06 -10.52 5.54
N ALA A 167 9.00 -9.19 5.51
CA ALA A 167 10.13 -8.33 5.83
C ALA A 167 10.55 -8.37 7.32
N THR A 168 9.58 -8.40 8.24
CA THR A 168 9.83 -8.22 9.68
C THR A 168 9.72 -9.49 10.50
N GLN A 169 9.05 -10.53 10.01
CA GLN A 169 8.64 -11.73 10.76
C GLN A 169 7.88 -11.42 12.07
N ASN A 170 7.30 -10.22 12.18
CA ASN A 170 6.62 -9.82 13.40
C ASN A 170 5.23 -10.47 13.50
N PRO A 171 4.91 -11.21 14.58
CA PRO A 171 3.64 -11.90 14.74
C PRO A 171 2.42 -10.97 14.78
N PHE A 172 2.61 -9.67 15.02
CA PHE A 172 1.55 -8.67 14.87
C PHE A 172 0.84 -8.76 13.52
N TYR A 173 1.58 -8.95 12.42
CA TYR A 173 1.00 -9.02 11.08
C TYR A 173 0.20 -10.32 10.85
N LEU A 174 0.54 -11.42 11.54
CA LEU A 174 -0.30 -12.61 11.57
C LEU A 174 -1.64 -12.34 12.27
N ARG A 175 -1.62 -11.55 13.35
CA ARG A 175 -2.85 -11.13 14.03
C ARG A 175 -3.70 -10.23 13.15
N VAL A 176 -3.10 -9.29 12.43
CA VAL A 176 -3.79 -8.44 11.46
C VAL A 176 -4.44 -9.31 10.36
N GLY A 177 -3.70 -10.26 9.78
CA GLY A 177 -4.24 -11.19 8.80
C GLY A 177 -5.40 -12.04 9.33
N PHE A 178 -5.34 -12.45 10.60
CA PHE A 178 -6.42 -13.18 11.24
C PHE A 178 -7.67 -12.31 11.37
N ASP A 179 -7.52 -11.06 11.82
CA ASP A 179 -8.63 -10.11 11.92
C ASP A 179 -9.29 -9.88 10.54
N ILE A 180 -8.48 -9.76 9.47
CA ILE A 180 -8.97 -9.63 8.09
C ILE A 180 -9.78 -10.87 7.69
N LEU A 181 -9.19 -12.06 7.83
CA LEU A 181 -9.84 -13.33 7.47
C LEU A 181 -11.13 -13.56 8.27
N HIS A 182 -11.11 -13.24 9.57
CA HIS A 182 -12.28 -13.37 10.44
C HIS A 182 -13.41 -12.44 9.99
N SER A 183 -13.10 -11.19 9.68
CA SER A 183 -14.10 -10.21 9.24
C SER A 183 -14.71 -10.60 7.88
N LEU A 184 -13.88 -11.03 6.93
CA LEU A 184 -14.35 -11.52 5.62
C LEU A 184 -15.28 -12.73 5.76
N ASN A 185 -14.93 -13.71 6.61
CA ASN A 185 -15.80 -14.87 6.85
C ASN A 185 -17.09 -14.53 7.59
N THR A 186 -17.07 -13.51 8.44
CA THR A 186 -18.23 -13.12 9.27
C THR A 186 -19.21 -12.27 8.47
N PHE A 187 -18.72 -11.31 7.71
CA PHE A 187 -19.57 -10.29 7.08
C PHE A 187 -19.73 -10.45 5.57
N ALA A 188 -18.72 -10.95 4.86
CA ALA A 188 -18.76 -11.03 3.39
C ALA A 188 -19.09 -12.43 2.85
N ARG A 189 -19.01 -13.49 3.65
CA ARG A 189 -19.21 -14.85 3.17
C ARG A 189 -20.68 -15.15 2.89
N VAL A 190 -20.94 -15.71 1.72
CA VAL A 190 -22.28 -16.15 1.27
C VAL A 190 -22.24 -17.62 0.84
N LYS A 191 -23.39 -18.19 0.46
CA LYS A 191 -23.54 -19.63 0.14
C LYS A 191 -22.57 -20.12 -0.95
N CYS A 192 -22.30 -19.30 -1.97
CA CYS A 192 -21.52 -19.65 -3.15
C CYS A 192 -20.19 -18.88 -3.29
N GLY A 193 -19.76 -18.12 -2.29
CA GLY A 193 -18.54 -17.33 -2.38
C GLY A 193 -18.48 -16.21 -1.35
N TYR A 194 -17.99 -15.06 -1.78
CA TYR A 194 -17.96 -13.83 -0.98
C TYR A 194 -18.66 -12.71 -1.74
N ALA A 195 -19.29 -11.82 -1.02
CA ALA A 195 -20.06 -10.70 -1.54
C ALA A 195 -19.40 -9.40 -1.10
N THR A 196 -19.42 -8.42 -2.00
CA THR A 196 -19.05 -7.04 -1.72
C THR A 196 -19.88 -6.50 -0.56
N VAL A 197 -19.22 -5.79 0.37
CA VAL A 197 -19.91 -5.10 1.46
C VAL A 197 -20.31 -3.72 0.95
N HIS A 198 -21.62 -3.50 0.74
CA HIS A 198 -22.16 -2.24 0.24
C HIS A 198 -21.89 -1.09 1.20
N ASN A 199 -22.05 -1.35 2.50
CA ASN A 199 -21.84 -0.36 3.56
C ASN A 199 -21.15 -1.01 4.77
N VAL A 200 -19.93 -0.57 5.07
CA VAL A 200 -19.12 -1.09 6.18
C VAL A 200 -19.69 -0.82 7.57
N VAL A 201 -20.68 0.06 7.71
CA VAL A 201 -21.35 0.34 9.00
C VAL A 201 -22.48 -0.66 9.26
N ASP A 202 -23.43 -0.79 8.34
CA ASP A 202 -24.59 -1.67 8.52
C ASP A 202 -24.36 -3.12 8.03
N LYS A 203 -23.23 -3.37 7.35
CA LYS A 203 -22.82 -4.67 6.76
C LYS A 203 -23.76 -5.21 5.68
N SER A 204 -24.55 -4.36 5.04
CA SER A 204 -25.31 -4.72 3.84
C SER A 204 -24.40 -5.18 2.70
N LEU A 205 -24.89 -6.09 1.86
CA LEU A 205 -24.12 -6.78 0.82
C LEU A 205 -24.66 -6.47 -0.58
N GLU A 206 -23.76 -6.44 -1.56
CA GLU A 206 -24.09 -6.52 -2.98
C GLU A 206 -23.77 -7.92 -3.51
N ASP A 207 -24.61 -8.45 -4.40
CA ASP A 207 -24.39 -9.73 -5.07
C ASP A 207 -23.30 -9.61 -6.15
N ARG A 208 -22.08 -9.30 -5.72
CA ARG A 208 -20.92 -9.07 -6.57
C ARG A 208 -19.64 -9.52 -5.88
N MET A 209 -18.86 -10.34 -6.55
CA MET A 209 -17.51 -10.72 -6.14
C MET A 209 -16.54 -10.31 -7.24
N GLU A 210 -15.60 -9.43 -6.92
CA GLU A 210 -14.58 -9.02 -7.87
C GLU A 210 -13.56 -10.13 -8.10
N SER A 211 -13.04 -10.22 -9.33
CA SER A 211 -12.06 -11.27 -9.68
C SER A 211 -10.76 -11.15 -8.90
N PHE A 212 -10.34 -9.92 -8.56
CA PHE A 212 -9.15 -9.67 -7.77
C PHE A 212 -9.24 -10.26 -6.36
N PHE A 213 -10.44 -10.50 -5.81
CA PHE A 213 -10.57 -11.16 -4.50
C PHE A 213 -9.86 -12.53 -4.49
N LEU A 214 -10.00 -13.28 -5.59
CA LEU A 214 -9.38 -14.59 -5.75
C LEU A 214 -7.90 -14.48 -6.13
N SER A 215 -7.53 -13.52 -6.98
CA SER A 215 -6.12 -13.35 -7.37
C SER A 215 -5.28 -12.75 -6.25
N GLU A 216 -5.86 -11.94 -5.36
CA GLU A 216 -5.08 -11.08 -4.48
C GLU A 216 -5.41 -11.33 -3.01
N THR A 217 -6.60 -10.93 -2.55
CA THR A 217 -6.99 -10.99 -1.13
C THR A 217 -6.80 -12.39 -0.55
N VAL A 218 -7.35 -13.41 -1.21
CA VAL A 218 -7.20 -14.81 -0.78
C VAL A 218 -5.76 -15.28 -0.89
N LYS A 219 -5.03 -14.89 -1.95
CA LYS A 219 -3.64 -15.29 -2.19
C LYS A 219 -2.71 -14.76 -1.09
N TYR A 220 -2.77 -13.47 -0.79
CA TYR A 220 -1.93 -12.86 0.25
C TYR A 220 -2.24 -13.41 1.64
N LEU A 221 -3.52 -13.64 1.97
CA LEU A 221 -3.89 -14.29 3.23
C LEU A 221 -3.41 -15.74 3.30
N TYR A 222 -3.53 -16.50 2.20
CA TYR A 222 -3.02 -17.87 2.15
C TYR A 222 -1.50 -17.92 2.35
N LEU A 223 -0.75 -17.08 1.63
CA LEU A 223 0.71 -17.01 1.73
C LEU A 223 1.20 -16.48 3.09
N LEU A 224 0.43 -15.61 3.74
CA LEU A 224 0.74 -15.10 5.08
C LEU A 224 0.78 -16.23 6.12
N PHE A 225 -0.14 -17.20 6.03
CA PHE A 225 -0.22 -18.32 6.98
C PHE A 225 0.54 -19.57 6.54
N ASP A 226 0.79 -19.77 5.25
CA ASP A 226 1.60 -20.89 4.72
C ASP A 226 3.09 -20.50 4.63
N VAL A 227 3.75 -20.36 5.77
CA VAL A 227 5.16 -19.88 5.86
C VAL A 227 6.14 -20.72 5.00
N ASN A 228 5.86 -22.01 4.82
CA ASN A 228 6.71 -22.94 4.07
C ASN A 228 6.35 -23.03 2.57
N ASN A 229 5.39 -22.24 2.09
CA ASN A 229 5.00 -22.22 0.69
C ASN A 229 6.20 -22.02 -0.24
N ALA A 230 6.18 -22.62 -1.44
CA ALA A 230 7.25 -22.46 -2.42
C ALA A 230 7.45 -20.98 -2.82
N VAL A 231 6.38 -20.19 -2.89
CA VAL A 231 6.43 -18.75 -3.13
C VAL A 231 7.26 -18.05 -2.05
N ASN A 232 6.96 -18.32 -0.78
CA ASN A 232 7.66 -17.78 0.38
C ASN A 232 9.14 -18.22 0.46
N ARG A 233 9.45 -19.43 0.03
CA ARG A 233 10.84 -19.96 0.02
C ARG A 233 11.69 -19.43 -1.14
N ASN A 234 11.07 -18.85 -2.16
CA ASN A 234 11.73 -18.31 -3.35
C ASN A 234 11.41 -16.82 -3.52
N GLU A 235 11.08 -16.11 -2.44
CA GLU A 235 10.61 -14.73 -2.47
C GLU A 235 11.61 -13.77 -3.16
N GLU A 236 12.91 -14.09 -3.11
CA GLU A 236 13.96 -13.32 -3.77
C GLU A 236 14.04 -13.51 -5.30
N ARG A 237 13.28 -14.48 -5.83
CA ARG A 237 13.28 -14.87 -7.25
C ARG A 237 11.95 -14.62 -7.95
N ILE A 238 11.00 -14.00 -7.26
CA ILE A 238 9.67 -13.75 -7.77
C ILE A 238 9.25 -12.32 -7.49
N MET A 239 8.34 -11.81 -8.31
CA MET A 239 7.73 -10.51 -8.16
C MET A 239 6.22 -10.67 -8.32
N PHE A 240 5.44 -10.03 -7.45
CA PHE A 240 4.01 -9.89 -7.66
C PHE A 240 3.73 -8.69 -8.57
N THR A 241 2.81 -8.81 -9.53
CA THR A 241 2.21 -7.65 -10.20
C THR A 241 1.25 -6.92 -9.26
N THR A 242 0.72 -5.77 -9.68
CA THR A 242 -0.33 -5.03 -8.95
C THR A 242 -1.66 -5.80 -8.84
N GLU A 243 -1.79 -6.93 -9.55
CA GLU A 243 -2.97 -7.83 -9.55
C GLU A 243 -2.65 -9.19 -8.89
N GLY A 244 -1.56 -9.23 -8.11
CA GLY A 244 -1.09 -10.41 -7.38
C GLY A 244 -0.56 -11.55 -8.25
N HIS A 245 -0.34 -11.36 -9.56
CA HIS A 245 0.23 -12.40 -10.41
C HIS A 245 1.74 -12.55 -10.18
N ILE A 246 2.24 -13.79 -10.18
CA ILE A 246 3.64 -14.09 -9.89
C ILE A 246 4.44 -14.11 -11.19
N ILE A 247 5.48 -13.30 -11.27
CA ILE A 247 6.44 -13.26 -12.37
C ILE A 247 7.82 -13.64 -11.82
N PRO A 248 8.56 -14.55 -12.48
CA PRO A 248 9.93 -14.87 -12.06
C PRO A 248 10.88 -13.71 -12.34
N ILE A 249 11.78 -13.42 -11.40
CA ILE A 249 12.92 -12.54 -11.60
C ILE A 249 14.03 -13.37 -12.22
N ASP A 250 14.19 -13.23 -13.54
CA ASP A 250 15.14 -14.02 -14.32
C ASP A 250 16.08 -13.10 -15.10
N LYS A 251 17.37 -13.45 -15.14
CA LYS A 251 18.37 -12.69 -15.90
C LYS A 251 18.02 -12.59 -17.39
N ARG A 252 17.36 -13.61 -17.95
CA ARG A 252 16.90 -13.63 -19.34
C ARG A 252 15.90 -12.52 -19.68
N ILE A 253 15.21 -11.97 -18.67
CA ILE A 253 14.26 -10.86 -18.83
C ILE A 253 14.99 -9.51 -18.85
N ARG A 254 16.22 -9.45 -18.32
CA ARG A 254 17.05 -8.23 -18.28
C ARG A 254 17.83 -7.99 -19.58
N ASP A 255 18.05 -9.02 -20.37
CA ASP A 255 18.71 -8.91 -21.68
C ASP A 255 17.64 -8.57 -22.73
N PRO A 256 17.57 -7.32 -23.24
CA PRO A 256 16.55 -6.96 -24.20
C PRO A 256 16.79 -7.71 -25.52
N VAL A 257 15.76 -8.34 -26.06
CA VAL A 257 15.79 -8.99 -27.39
C VAL A 257 15.82 -7.96 -28.54
N TYR A 258 15.64 -6.67 -28.24
CA TYR A 258 15.64 -5.59 -29.22
C TYR A 258 16.82 -4.64 -28.99
N ASP A 259 17.39 -4.12 -30.08
CA ASP A 259 18.46 -3.11 -30.14
C ASP A 259 18.03 -1.81 -29.42
N ALA A 260 18.00 -1.83 -28.09
CA ALA A 260 18.00 -0.62 -27.29
C ALA A 260 19.38 0.04 -27.47
N PRO A 261 19.45 1.37 -27.69
CA PRO A 261 20.72 2.06 -27.84
C PRO A 261 21.63 1.73 -26.65
N GLN A 262 22.86 1.29 -26.95
CA GLN A 262 23.87 0.72 -26.04
C GLN A 262 24.44 1.71 -24.99
N TYR A 263 23.59 2.51 -24.36
CA TYR A 263 23.91 3.11 -23.07
C TYR A 263 23.25 2.23 -22.01
N PHE A 264 23.94 2.01 -20.89
CA PHE A 264 23.46 1.26 -19.71
C PHE A 264 23.72 -0.26 -19.76
N SER A 265 25.00 -0.62 -19.62
CA SER A 265 25.36 -1.86 -18.91
C SER A 265 26.33 -1.51 -17.78
N ARG A 266 25.91 -1.79 -16.55
CA ARG A 266 26.83 -2.11 -15.44
C ARG A 266 26.21 -3.19 -14.55
N ASN A 267 27.04 -4.17 -14.23
CA ASN A 267 26.79 -5.19 -13.22
C ASN A 267 26.55 -4.54 -11.85
N HIS A 268 25.28 -4.44 -11.46
CA HIS A 268 24.91 -4.22 -10.07
C HIS A 268 24.05 -5.40 -9.62
N SER A 269 24.67 -6.35 -8.91
CA SER A 269 23.91 -7.18 -7.98
C SER A 269 23.44 -6.28 -6.86
N CYS A 270 22.12 -6.12 -6.70
CA CYS A 270 21.57 -5.49 -5.51
C CYS A 270 22.07 -6.28 -4.30
N ILE A 271 22.73 -5.61 -3.37
CA ILE A 271 23.02 -6.20 -2.07
C ILE A 271 21.65 -6.38 -1.41
N ALA A 272 21.25 -7.63 -1.16
CA ALA A 272 20.05 -7.90 -0.40
C ALA A 272 20.18 -7.20 0.96
N PHE A 273 19.33 -6.20 1.21
CA PHE A 273 19.34 -5.48 2.47
C PHE A 273 19.15 -6.47 3.61
N LYS A 274 20.00 -6.37 4.64
CA LYS A 274 19.87 -7.19 5.84
C LYS A 274 18.72 -6.63 6.67
N LEU A 275 17.52 -7.18 6.47
CA LEU A 275 16.31 -6.80 7.19
C LEU A 275 16.48 -7.08 8.69
N ASP A 276 16.16 -6.08 9.52
CA ASP A 276 16.10 -6.22 10.98
C ASP A 276 14.79 -6.91 11.37
N ARG A 277 14.84 -8.24 11.49
CA ARG A 277 13.68 -9.14 11.64
C ARG A 277 12.98 -9.12 13.01
N HIS A 278 13.24 -8.12 13.87
CA HIS A 278 12.71 -8.13 15.24
C HIS A 278 12.27 -6.76 15.77
N ARG A 279 12.09 -5.75 14.91
CA ARG A 279 11.49 -4.49 15.38
C ARG A 279 9.99 -4.67 15.67
N PRO A 280 9.49 -4.23 16.84
CA PRO A 280 8.06 -4.11 17.08
C PRO A 280 7.48 -3.05 16.12
N PRO A 281 6.26 -3.24 15.58
CA PRO A 281 5.71 -2.35 14.57
C PRO A 281 5.59 -0.93 15.13
N LEU A 282 4.88 -0.77 16.25
CA LEU A 282 4.74 0.48 16.97
C LEU A 282 4.52 0.16 18.45
N ASP A 283 4.99 1.03 19.35
CA ASP A 283 4.62 0.92 20.76
C ASP A 283 3.12 1.19 20.98
N GLN A 284 2.61 0.78 22.14
CA GLN A 284 1.19 0.92 22.48
C GLN A 284 0.72 2.39 22.45
N SER A 285 1.58 3.34 22.84
CA SER A 285 1.24 4.76 22.84
C SER A 285 1.03 5.26 21.42
N ARG A 286 1.85 4.82 20.46
CA ARG A 286 1.78 5.18 19.04
C ARG A 286 0.57 4.57 18.37
N LEU A 287 0.32 3.28 18.59
CA LEU A 287 -0.92 2.63 18.11
C LEU A 287 -2.14 3.37 18.63
N ALA A 288 -2.14 3.77 19.90
CA ALA A 288 -3.23 4.57 20.46
C ALA A 288 -3.44 5.92 19.76
N GLN A 289 -2.38 6.59 19.28
CA GLN A 289 -2.53 7.83 18.50
C GLN A 289 -3.20 7.57 17.15
N ILE A 290 -2.81 6.49 16.49
CA ILE A 290 -3.36 6.09 15.19
C ILE A 290 -4.84 5.76 15.31
N PHE A 291 -5.22 5.01 16.35
CA PHE A 291 -6.61 4.63 16.57
C PHE A 291 -7.53 5.84 16.82
N ARG A 292 -6.99 6.95 17.37
CA ARG A 292 -7.73 8.22 17.49
C ARG A 292 -7.99 8.91 16.14
N LEU A 293 -7.15 8.71 15.13
CA LEU A 293 -7.41 9.18 13.76
C LEU A 293 -8.55 8.40 13.12
N ALA A 294 -8.59 7.09 13.39
CA ALA A 294 -9.74 6.25 13.05
C ALA A 294 -10.97 6.54 13.91
N GLY A 295 -10.97 7.54 14.81
CA GLY A 295 -12.12 7.87 15.66
C GLY A 295 -12.43 6.85 16.75
N ILE A 296 -11.51 5.93 17.04
CA ILE A 296 -11.62 4.99 18.16
C ILE A 296 -11.04 5.68 19.40
N GLY A 297 -11.90 5.99 20.38
CA GLY A 297 -11.46 6.42 21.71
C GLY A 297 -11.06 5.19 22.53
N LEU A 298 -9.77 5.03 22.84
CA LEU A 298 -9.33 3.98 23.76
C LEU A 298 -9.75 4.35 25.19
N GLY A 299 -10.93 3.90 25.59
CA GLY A 299 -11.23 3.68 27.01
C GLY A 299 -10.31 2.58 27.50
N PHE A 300 -9.31 2.93 28.31
CA PHE A 300 -8.40 1.96 28.93
C PHE A 300 -9.19 1.00 29.82
N SER A 301 -9.48 -0.19 29.33
CA SER A 301 -9.59 -1.39 30.16
C SER A 301 -8.56 -2.39 29.63
N GLY A 302 -7.49 -2.57 30.40
CA GLY A 302 -6.39 -3.47 30.05
C GLY A 302 -6.87 -4.91 29.95
N SER A 303 -7.05 -5.39 28.73
CA SER A 303 -6.93 -6.81 28.40
C SER A 303 -6.85 -6.96 26.88
N ASN A 304 -5.68 -7.42 26.43
CA ASN A 304 -5.38 -7.98 25.11
C ASN A 304 -5.22 -6.99 23.94
N PHE A 305 -4.06 -6.32 23.94
CA PHE A 305 -3.30 -6.03 22.72
C PHE A 305 -2.13 -7.01 22.65
#